data_AF-A0A2E8HDJ8-F1
#
_entry.id   AF-A0A2E8HDJ8-F1
#
_cell.length_a   1.000
_cell.length_b   1.000
_cell.length_c   1.000
_cell.angle_alpha   90.00
_cell.angle_beta   90.00
_cell.angle_gamma   90.00
#
_symmetry.space_group_name_H-M   'P 1'
#
loop_
_entity.id
_entity.type
_entity.pdbx_description
1 polymer ?
#
loop_
_entity_poly.entity_id
_entity_poly.type
_entity_poly.pdbx_seq_one_letter_code
_entity_poly.pdbx_strand_id
1 'polypeptide(L)'
;MLAGLVTHLPSLTNPFVFDDMDSIVGNPDVRTIWPPTWLMAEHHGSVVTRPLSNLTLAVNYSLSGTDPTGFRVFNIALHLLNGALLLVVLRRAFSGERLAPLFGPRAG
;
A
#
# COMPACT_ATOMS: atom_id res chain seq x y z
N MET A 1 -15.11 4.23 0.30
CA MET A 1 -14.28 3.19 0.94
C MET A 1 -14.97 1.83 0.95
N LEU A 2 -16.21 1.72 1.45
CA LEU A 2 -16.95 0.45 1.49
C LEU A 2 -17.24 -0.15 0.10
N ALA A 3 -17.59 0.67 -0.90
CA ALA A 3 -17.84 0.19 -2.27
C ALA A 3 -16.60 -0.44 -2.93
N GLY A 4 -15.40 0.04 -2.62
CA GLY A 4 -14.14 -0.55 -3.13
C GLY A 4 -13.78 -1.87 -2.43
N LEU A 5 -14.14 -2.02 -1.16
CA LEU A 5 -13.89 -3.25 -0.41
C LEU A 5 -14.64 -4.46 -1.01
N VAL A 6 -15.89 -4.24 -1.42
CA VAL A 6 -16.76 -5.27 -2.01
C VAL A 6 -16.27 -5.70 -3.40
N THR A 7 -15.74 -4.79 -4.20
CA THR A 7 -15.19 -5.15 -5.53
C THR A 7 -13.89 -5.94 -5.45
N HIS A 8 -13.15 -5.86 -4.34
CA HIS A 8 -11.88 -6.60 -4.16
C HIS A 8 -12.03 -7.93 -3.41
N LEU A 9 -13.19 -8.21 -2.82
CA LEU A 9 -13.48 -9.48 -2.12
C LEU A 9 -13.24 -10.73 -2.99
N PRO A 10 -13.72 -10.80 -4.25
CA PRO A 10 -13.43 -11.93 -5.13
C PRO A 10 -11.94 -12.07 -5.48
N SER A 11 -11.17 -10.98 -5.39
CA SER A 11 -9.75 -11.01 -5.70
C SER A 11 -8.89 -11.59 -4.58
N LEU A 12 -9.44 -11.80 -3.37
CA LEU A 12 -8.70 -12.33 -2.22
C LEU A 12 -8.15 -13.73 -2.49
N THR A 13 -8.85 -14.54 -3.28
CA THR A 13 -8.46 -15.91 -3.62
C THR A 13 -7.65 -16.01 -4.92
N ASN A 14 -7.35 -14.88 -5.58
CA ASN A 14 -6.63 -14.91 -6.85
C ASN A 14 -5.14 -15.18 -6.62
N PRO A 15 -4.50 -16.01 -7.46
CA PRO A 15 -3.07 -16.27 -7.38
C PRO A 15 -2.26 -15.00 -7.65
N PHE A 16 -0.96 -15.06 -7.32
CA PHE A 16 0.01 -14.07 -7.77
C PHE A 16 0.08 -14.03 -9.30
N VAL A 17 0.17 -12.84 -9.86
CA VAL A 17 0.24 -12.61 -11.31
C VAL A 17 1.18 -11.46 -11.63
N PHE A 18 1.72 -11.43 -12.84
CA PHE A 18 2.61 -10.35 -13.32
C PHE A 18 3.81 -10.12 -12.39
N ASP A 19 3.95 -8.90 -11.88
CA ASP A 19 5.07 -8.44 -11.07
C ASP A 19 5.10 -9.08 -9.68
N ASP A 20 4.00 -9.66 -9.20
CA ASP A 20 4.00 -10.46 -7.97
C ASP A 20 4.98 -11.64 -8.06
N MET A 21 5.14 -12.21 -9.26
CA MET A 21 6.02 -13.36 -9.48
C MET A 21 7.47 -12.95 -9.21
N ASP A 22 7.94 -11.87 -9.80
CA ASP A 22 9.33 -11.43 -9.63
C ASP A 22 9.55 -10.71 -8.30
N SER A 23 8.54 -10.01 -7.79
CA SER A 23 8.67 -9.16 -6.58
C SER A 23 8.45 -9.94 -5.29
N ILE A 24 7.69 -11.04 -5.32
CA ILE A 24 7.30 -11.82 -4.15
C ILE A 24 7.71 -13.28 -4.29
N VAL A 25 7.31 -13.99 -5.34
CA VAL A 25 7.52 -15.46 -5.43
C VAL A 25 8.98 -15.81 -5.75
N GLY A 26 9.61 -15.07 -6.65
CA GLY A 26 10.98 -15.25 -7.12
C GLY A 26 12.00 -14.39 -6.39
N ASN A 27 11.59 -13.53 -5.46
CA ASN A 27 12.47 -12.59 -4.78
C ASN A 27 13.03 -13.16 -3.47
N PRO A 28 14.33 -13.54 -3.41
CA PRO A 28 14.95 -13.99 -2.15
C PRO A 28 15.16 -12.84 -1.15
N ASP A 29 15.24 -11.58 -1.62
CA ASP A 29 15.59 -10.44 -0.77
C ASP A 29 14.47 -10.09 0.23
N VAL A 30 13.24 -10.53 -0.04
CA VAL A 30 12.07 -10.35 0.86
C VAL A 30 11.82 -11.54 1.77
N ARG A 31 12.69 -12.55 1.78
CA ARG A 31 12.48 -13.76 2.60
C ARG A 31 12.87 -13.56 4.06
N THR A 32 13.69 -12.57 4.35
CA THR A 32 14.21 -12.27 5.70
C THR A 32 14.08 -10.79 6.02
N ILE A 33 13.66 -10.46 7.24
CA ILE A 33 13.68 -9.07 7.75
C ILE A 33 15.10 -8.67 8.14
N TRP A 34 15.86 -9.61 8.71
CA TRP A 34 17.23 -9.44 9.16
C TRP A 34 18.10 -10.63 8.72
N PRO A 35 19.32 -10.40 8.17
CA PRO A 35 19.92 -9.11 7.86
C PRO A 35 19.12 -8.33 6.79
N PRO A 36 19.22 -6.99 6.74
CA PRO A 36 18.35 -6.15 5.92
C PRO A 36 18.79 -6.13 4.46
N THR A 37 18.90 -7.30 3.84
CA THR A 37 19.30 -7.49 2.43
C THR A 37 18.36 -6.76 1.47
N TRP A 38 17.08 -6.59 1.85
CA TRP A 38 16.07 -5.79 1.16
C TRP A 38 16.43 -4.31 0.96
N LEU A 39 17.41 -3.76 1.71
CA LEU A 39 17.95 -2.40 1.49
C LEU A 39 18.85 -2.33 0.26
N MET A 40 19.55 -3.42 -0.03
CA MET A 40 20.52 -3.55 -1.11
C MET A 40 19.95 -4.31 -2.30
N ALA A 41 18.64 -4.63 -2.27
CA ALA A 41 17.96 -5.58 -3.15
C ALA A 41 18.60 -5.65 -4.55
N GLU A 42 19.35 -6.73 -4.78
CA GLU A 42 20.12 -6.93 -6.01
C GLU A 42 19.31 -7.75 -7.03
N HIS A 43 18.26 -8.45 -6.59
CA HIS A 43 17.45 -9.29 -7.45
C HIS A 43 16.46 -8.49 -8.30
N HIS A 44 16.58 -8.69 -9.61
CA HIS A 44 15.84 -7.99 -10.65
C HIS A 44 14.32 -8.19 -10.51
N GLY A 45 13.61 -7.06 -10.37
CA GLY A 45 12.15 -6.93 -10.31
C GLY A 45 11.74 -5.46 -10.19
N SER A 46 10.44 -5.16 -10.19
CA SER A 46 9.88 -3.78 -10.11
C SER A 46 10.28 -3.01 -8.81
N VAL A 47 10.84 -3.70 -7.82
CA VAL A 47 11.03 -3.22 -6.43
C VAL A 47 12.51 -3.02 -6.04
N VAL A 48 13.46 -3.22 -6.95
CA VAL A 48 14.92 -3.07 -6.73
C VAL A 48 15.30 -1.74 -6.07
N THR A 49 14.54 -0.66 -6.32
CA THR A 49 14.85 0.69 -5.81
C THR A 49 13.88 1.20 -4.74
N ARG A 50 13.09 0.31 -4.10
CA ARG A 50 12.03 0.71 -3.16
C ARG A 50 12.20 0.07 -1.78
N PRO A 51 13.10 0.58 -0.92
CA PRO A 51 13.42 -0.01 0.38
C PRO A 51 12.19 -0.21 1.28
N LEU A 52 11.30 0.78 1.34
CA LEU A 52 10.08 0.69 2.16
C LEU A 52 9.11 -0.37 1.62
N SER A 53 9.01 -0.50 0.29
CA SER A 53 8.20 -1.55 -0.33
C SER A 53 8.81 -2.93 -0.05
N ASN A 54 10.13 -3.10 -0.21
CA ASN A 54 10.79 -4.37 0.09
C ASN A 54 10.68 -4.77 1.56
N LEU A 55 10.84 -3.81 2.49
CA LEU A 55 10.59 -4.07 3.91
C LEU A 55 9.15 -4.51 4.16
N THR A 56 8.19 -3.83 3.55
CA THR A 56 6.77 -4.18 3.67
C THR A 56 6.50 -5.59 3.14
N LEU A 57 7.10 -5.95 2.00
CA LEU A 57 7.02 -7.29 1.43
C LEU A 57 7.69 -8.33 2.33
N ALA A 58 8.84 -8.02 2.93
CA ALA A 58 9.54 -8.92 3.85
C ALA A 58 8.74 -9.18 5.13
N VAL A 59 8.09 -8.15 5.67
CA VAL A 59 7.17 -8.30 6.80
C VAL A 59 5.97 -9.15 6.39
N ASN A 60 5.32 -8.88 5.25
CA ASN A 60 4.20 -9.69 4.77
C ASN A 60 4.60 -11.16 4.56
N TYR A 61 5.77 -11.39 3.97
CA TYR A 61 6.32 -12.74 3.79
C TYR A 61 6.55 -13.43 5.14
N SER A 62 7.09 -12.74 6.14
CA SER A 62 7.32 -13.33 7.46
C SER A 62 6.02 -13.76 8.16
N LEU A 63 4.89 -13.14 7.83
CA LEU A 63 3.58 -13.43 8.43
C LEU A 63 2.77 -14.46 7.65
N SER A 64 2.88 -14.50 6.33
CA SER A 64 1.98 -15.27 5.44
C SER A 64 2.70 -16.11 4.38
N GLY A 65 4.03 -16.09 4.35
CA GLY A 65 4.82 -16.77 3.32
C GLY A 65 4.47 -16.26 1.92
N THR A 66 4.15 -17.18 1.02
CA THR A 66 3.66 -16.88 -0.35
C THR A 66 2.15 -17.07 -0.50
N ASP A 67 1.36 -16.87 0.55
CA ASP A 67 -0.10 -16.85 0.43
C ASP A 67 -0.56 -15.45 -0.07
N PRO A 68 -1.13 -15.34 -1.30
CA PRO A 68 -1.61 -14.06 -1.84
C PRO A 68 -2.65 -13.38 -0.94
N THR A 69 -3.40 -14.15 -0.16
CA THR A 69 -4.44 -13.65 0.73
C THR A 69 -3.85 -12.68 1.75
N GLY A 70 -2.69 -13.03 2.35
CA GLY A 70 -2.02 -12.20 3.35
C GLY A 70 -1.64 -10.82 2.82
N PHE A 71 -1.02 -10.78 1.64
CA PHE A 71 -0.62 -9.52 0.98
C PHE A 71 -1.83 -8.64 0.64
N ARG A 72 -2.93 -9.25 0.17
CA ARG A 72 -4.15 -8.52 -0.20
C ARG A 72 -4.87 -7.96 1.02
N VAL A 73 -4.99 -8.74 2.10
CA VAL A 73 -5.57 -8.29 3.38
C VAL A 73 -4.77 -7.11 3.92
N PHE A 74 -3.44 -7.19 3.89
CA PHE A 74 -2.58 -6.09 4.30
C PHE A 74 -2.79 -4.82 3.45
N ASN A 75 -2.82 -4.95 2.12
CA ASN A 75 -3.07 -3.81 1.22
C ASN A 75 -4.44 -3.17 1.44
N ILE A 76 -5.48 -3.97 1.68
CA ILE A 76 -6.83 -3.50 2.02
C ILE A 76 -6.80 -2.72 3.35
N ALA A 77 -6.14 -3.26 4.38
CA ALA A 77 -6.02 -2.59 5.67
C ALA A 77 -5.30 -1.23 5.54
N LEU A 78 -4.21 -1.18 4.77
CA LEU A 78 -3.51 0.08 4.46
C LEU A 78 -4.39 1.07 3.71
N HIS A 79 -5.19 0.61 2.74
CA HIS A 79 -6.08 1.49 2.00
C HIS A 79 -7.16 2.10 2.91
N LEU A 80 -7.75 1.29 3.79
CA LEU A 80 -8.72 1.75 4.80
C LEU A 80 -8.10 2.78 5.76
N LEU A 81 -6.89 2.51 6.26
CA LEU A 81 -6.15 3.44 7.10
C LEU A 81 -5.88 4.77 6.38
N ASN A 82 -5.37 4.71 5.15
CA ASN A 82 -5.05 5.91 4.37
C ASN A 82 -6.29 6.77 4.08
N GLY A 83 -7.44 6.17 3.75
CA GLY A 83 -8.65 6.96 3.57
C GLY A 83 -9.22 7.50 4.87
N ALA A 84 -9.09 6.80 5.99
CA ALA A 84 -9.45 7.34 7.31
C ALA A 84 -8.55 8.55 7.66
N LEU A 85 -7.24 8.44 7.45
CA LEU A 85 -6.29 9.55 7.63
C LEU A 85 -6.62 10.73 6.71
N LEU A 86 -6.94 10.46 5.44
CA LEU A 86 -7.37 11.50 4.50
C LEU A 86 -8.63 12.22 5.00
N LEU A 87 -9.64 11.49 5.49
CA LEU A 87 -10.84 12.10 6.07
C LEU A 87 -10.52 12.98 7.28
N VAL A 88 -9.59 12.55 8.15
CA VAL A 88 -9.13 13.36 9.29
C VAL A 88 -8.43 14.63 8.80
N VAL A 89 -7.53 14.53 7.82
CA VAL A 89 -6.82 15.67 7.24
C VAL A 89 -7.81 16.65 6.58
N LEU A 90 -8.75 16.15 5.78
CA LEU A 90 -9.77 16.99 5.14
C LEU A 90 -10.65 17.66 6.20
N ARG A 91 -11.14 16.93 7.20
CA ARG A 91 -11.93 17.54 8.29
C ARG A 91 -11.14 18.65 8.99
N ARG A 92 -9.86 18.45 9.27
CA ARG A 92 -9.01 19.50 9.88
C ARG A 92 -8.80 20.69 8.93
N ALA A 93 -8.56 20.43 7.66
CA ALA A 93 -8.33 21.47 6.65
C ALA A 93 -9.57 22.33 6.38
N PHE A 94 -10.77 21.71 6.37
CA PHE A 94 -12.04 22.40 6.11
C PHE A 94 -12.76 22.90 7.37
N SER A 95 -12.39 22.44 8.57
CA SER A 95 -12.92 22.99 9.84
C SER A 95 -12.18 24.24 10.30
N GLY A 96 -11.01 24.54 9.71
CA GLY A 96 -10.42 25.87 9.79
C GLY A 96 -11.00 26.74 8.69
N GLU A 97 -11.57 27.89 9.03
CA GLU A 97 -12.01 28.94 8.10
C GLU A 97 -10.83 29.50 7.26
N ARG A 98 -10.28 28.71 6.33
CA ARG A 98 -9.15 29.12 5.47
C ARG A 98 -9.35 28.90 3.98
N LEU A 99 -10.58 28.61 3.55
CA LEU A 99 -10.94 28.61 2.12
C LEU A 99 -12.01 29.65 1.73
N ALA A 100 -12.55 30.40 2.69
CA ALA A 100 -13.40 31.54 2.41
C ALA A 100 -12.75 32.62 1.49
N PRO A 101 -11.42 32.91 1.55
CA PRO A 101 -10.86 33.98 0.73
C PRO A 101 -10.64 33.63 -0.75
N LEU A 102 -10.62 32.34 -1.12
CA LEU A 102 -10.30 31.91 -2.50
C LEU A 102 -11.52 31.89 -3.44
N PHE A 103 -12.73 31.94 -2.88
CA PHE A 103 -14.01 32.00 -3.62
C PHE A 103 -14.83 33.25 -3.26
N GLY A 104 -14.17 34.34 -2.85
CA GLY A 104 -14.84 35.63 -2.69
C GLY A 104 -15.51 36.06 -4.02
N PRO A 105 -16.69 36.71 -3.99
CA PRO A 105 -17.39 37.10 -5.20
C PRO A 105 -16.47 37.99 -6.05
N ARG A 106 -16.25 37.61 -7.31
CA ARG A 106 -15.75 38.55 -8.31
C ARG A 106 -16.85 39.60 -8.49
N ALA A 107 -16.71 40.72 -7.79
CA ALA A 107 -17.49 41.92 -8.08
C ALA A 107 -17.15 42.36 -9.52
N GLY A 108 -18.21 42.67 -10.27
CA GLY A 108 -18.18 43.04 -11.69
C GLY A 108 -17.53 44.38 -11.99
#